data_AF-A0A948MCZ2-F1
#
_entry.id   AF-A0A948MCZ2-F1
#
_cell.length_a   1.000
_cell.length_b   1.000
_cell.length_c   1.000
_cell.angle_alpha   90.00
_cell.angle_beta   90.00
_cell.angle_gamma   90.00
#
_symmetry.space_group_name_H-M   'P 1'
#
loop_
_entity.id
_entity.type
_entity.pdbx_description
1 polymer ?
#
loop_
_entity_poly.entity_id
_entity_poly.type
_entity_poly.pdbx_seq_one_letter_code
_entity_poly.pdbx_strand_id
1 'polypeptide(L)'
;MIRRLFLMIAVFGLLFFVSSPSYSQGFLSLENVETEVRLVVGEVHVFKIDSPQRVSIRNPEIADISKVTDSEVVVVAKQQGETTLTIWDKNGQKLFFVIVHPQDAVRVKQKMETLINQNLNIDNVHYKINETSGKVMIFGEVTPRQFEQVEKVLSGFYDESGRSLLLDNLLTITEENKMVEIDCQVLEMNKTDLDRLGFKWVEYLQIREEPYSAASSSDDGVQTTLNRVSPWSKLWPIHEASRDALHTRINFLVRNNRAKVLSRPKLLCLSGKEAKLVVGGEVPYISASTTGSAGTSVSVEYREYGVILKLRPEVLANDKILLNVGTEVSELDWANAIVVSSIQVPAFLTRKAETSLNVVSGDTIIIGGLIKNDESKNVDKLPWMGDVPIIGALFRSKEFQNDQTELVITLTPLIKKSELETAMQEAAEASGKVTVGKPIIYPDYLQKDTILNDYILRIQRMIFQSLNYPRLAQEAGWQGAMTLKLRISHTGEVVDSRISESSGYISFDNSVLTAAKALSPYPPFPMGIDLEDLWVDIPIVYKMDY
;
A
#
# COMPACT_ATOMS: atom_id res chain seq x y z
N MET A 1 -53.26 25.70 -75.08
CA MET A 1 -53.67 24.97 -73.86
C MET A 1 -52.59 24.00 -73.33
N ILE A 2 -51.29 24.23 -73.60
CA ILE A 2 -50.13 23.44 -73.12
C ILE A 2 -49.06 24.40 -72.54
N ARG A 3 -49.50 25.40 -71.76
CA ARG A 3 -48.59 26.35 -71.08
C ARG A 3 -48.98 26.69 -69.65
N ARG A 4 -50.01 26.01 -69.10
CA ARG A 4 -50.47 26.16 -67.71
C ARG A 4 -50.34 24.91 -66.86
N LEU A 5 -49.74 23.83 -67.38
CA LEU A 5 -49.55 22.57 -66.66
C LEU A 5 -48.08 22.27 -66.30
N PHE A 6 -47.11 23.00 -66.87
CA PHE A 6 -45.67 22.73 -66.63
C PHE A 6 -45.02 23.63 -65.58
N LEU A 7 -45.74 24.61 -65.02
CA LEU A 7 -45.25 25.41 -63.88
C LEU A 7 -45.68 24.83 -62.52
N MET A 8 -46.52 23.78 -62.52
CA MET A 8 -47.14 23.23 -61.32
C MET A 8 -46.40 21.99 -60.76
N ILE A 9 -45.22 21.65 -61.29
CA ILE A 9 -44.35 20.55 -60.84
C ILE A 9 -42.91 21.06 -60.63
N ALA A 10 -42.74 22.29 -60.18
CA ALA A 10 -41.44 22.85 -59.79
C ALA A 10 -41.45 23.51 -58.40
N VAL A 11 -42.46 23.19 -57.57
CA VAL A 11 -42.58 23.70 -56.18
C VAL A 11 -42.58 22.55 -55.16
N PHE A 12 -42.45 21.30 -55.61
CA PHE A 12 -42.32 20.15 -54.73
C PHE A 12 -40.85 19.84 -54.48
N GLY A 13 -40.24 20.60 -53.57
CA GLY A 13 -38.86 20.34 -53.17
C GLY A 13 -38.27 21.42 -52.28
N LEU A 14 -38.31 21.13 -50.97
CA LEU A 14 -37.31 21.57 -49.99
C LEU A 14 -37.43 23.00 -49.42
N LEU A 15 -37.91 23.10 -48.17
CA LEU A 15 -37.51 24.00 -47.05
C LEU A 15 -38.73 24.25 -46.14
N PHE A 16 -38.85 23.50 -45.05
CA PHE A 16 -38.39 23.84 -43.69
C PHE A 16 -39.29 24.87 -42.95
N PHE A 17 -40.05 24.32 -42.00
CA PHE A 17 -40.19 24.71 -40.58
C PHE A 17 -40.61 26.13 -40.14
N VAL A 18 -41.49 26.09 -39.12
CA VAL A 18 -41.86 27.09 -38.09
C VAL A 18 -42.92 28.15 -38.45
N SER A 19 -44.16 27.89 -38.04
CA SER A 19 -44.79 28.51 -36.86
C SER A 19 -46.31 28.33 -36.90
N SER A 20 -46.90 27.81 -35.82
CA SER A 20 -48.34 27.99 -35.58
C SER A 20 -48.56 28.17 -34.08
N PRO A 21 -49.35 29.18 -33.68
CA PRO A 21 -49.35 29.73 -32.33
C PRO A 21 -50.12 28.85 -31.34
N SER A 22 -49.68 28.92 -30.08
CA SER A 22 -50.27 28.29 -28.92
C SER A 22 -51.71 28.77 -28.66
N TYR A 23 -52.67 27.86 -28.78
CA TYR A 23 -53.97 28.00 -28.13
C TYR A 23 -53.89 27.34 -26.75
N SER A 24 -53.92 28.16 -25.71
CA SER A 24 -54.12 27.74 -24.33
C SER A 24 -55.53 27.17 -24.16
N GLN A 25 -55.65 25.85 -24.17
CA GLN A 25 -56.80 25.13 -23.60
C GLN A 25 -56.47 24.88 -22.13
N GLY A 26 -57.19 25.56 -21.24
CA GLY A 26 -57.14 25.31 -19.81
C GLY A 26 -57.60 23.88 -19.53
N PHE A 27 -56.65 23.01 -19.19
CA PHE A 27 -56.93 21.72 -18.60
C PHE A 27 -56.92 21.93 -17.08
N LEU A 28 -58.09 21.84 -16.46
CA LEU A 28 -58.25 21.70 -15.02
C LEU A 28 -57.48 20.45 -14.58
N SER A 29 -56.27 20.64 -14.06
CA SER A 29 -55.58 19.60 -13.30
C SER A 29 -56.21 19.55 -11.91
N LEU A 30 -57.02 18.52 -11.68
CA LEU A 30 -57.31 18.06 -10.32
C LEU A 30 -55.99 17.59 -9.73
N GLU A 31 -55.46 18.34 -8.79
CA GLU A 31 -54.27 18.01 -8.01
C GLU A 31 -54.61 16.84 -7.06
N ASN A 32 -54.66 15.62 -7.60
CA ASN A 32 -54.56 14.40 -6.80
C ASN A 32 -53.09 14.23 -6.47
N VAL A 33 -52.67 14.70 -5.29
CA VAL A 33 -51.34 14.42 -4.74
C VAL A 33 -51.26 12.92 -4.45
N GLU A 34 -50.62 12.17 -5.33
CA GLU A 34 -50.25 10.77 -5.10
C GLU A 34 -49.17 10.76 -4.01
N THR A 35 -49.48 10.14 -2.86
CA THR A 35 -48.54 10.08 -1.72
C THR A 35 -47.95 8.67 -1.62
N GLU A 36 -46.64 8.56 -1.80
CA GLU A 36 -45.91 7.28 -1.64
C GLU A 36 -45.68 6.95 -0.16
N VAL A 37 -45.90 5.70 0.23
CA VAL A 37 -45.75 5.20 1.60
C VAL A 37 -44.96 3.91 1.57
N ARG A 38 -43.80 3.90 2.24
CA ARG A 38 -42.91 2.73 2.30
C ARG A 38 -43.06 2.06 3.66
N LEU A 39 -43.29 0.75 3.65
CA LEU A 39 -43.50 -0.09 4.84
C LEU A 39 -42.58 -1.32 4.78
N VAL A 40 -42.30 -1.93 5.94
CA VAL A 40 -41.62 -3.22 6.05
C VAL A 40 -42.62 -4.32 6.39
N VAL A 41 -42.40 -5.56 5.94
CA VAL A 41 -43.25 -6.70 6.32
C VAL A 41 -43.40 -6.79 7.85
N GLY A 42 -44.65 -6.78 8.33
CA GLY A 42 -45.01 -6.76 9.75
C GLY A 42 -45.19 -5.36 10.36
N GLU A 43 -44.85 -4.30 9.63
CA GLU A 43 -45.02 -2.91 10.07
C GLU A 43 -46.50 -2.48 10.05
N VAL A 44 -46.88 -1.68 11.06
CA VAL A 44 -48.21 -1.10 11.20
C VAL A 44 -48.14 0.40 10.99
N HIS A 45 -48.87 0.91 10.01
CA HIS A 45 -48.89 2.33 9.67
C HIS A 45 -50.27 2.94 9.90
N VAL A 46 -50.30 4.12 10.51
CA VAL A 46 -51.53 4.85 10.86
C VAL A 46 -51.67 6.08 9.98
N PHE A 47 -52.66 6.06 9.09
CA PHE A 47 -53.02 7.20 8.26
C PHE A 47 -54.02 8.07 9.00
N LYS A 48 -53.64 9.32 9.30
CA LYS A 48 -54.54 10.31 9.93
C LYS A 48 -55.43 10.96 8.87
N ILE A 49 -56.71 10.65 8.91
CA ILE A 49 -57.69 11.09 7.90
C ILE A 49 -58.99 11.45 8.61
N ASP A 50 -59.44 12.70 8.44
CA ASP A 50 -60.66 13.18 9.05
C ASP A 50 -61.90 12.62 8.35
N SER A 51 -62.66 11.80 9.06
CA SER A 51 -63.93 11.20 8.64
C SER A 51 -63.82 10.42 7.32
N PRO A 52 -63.06 9.30 7.28
CA PRO A 52 -62.97 8.46 6.10
C PRO A 52 -64.34 7.83 5.80
N GLN A 53 -64.87 8.09 4.61
CA GLN A 53 -66.17 7.54 4.17
C GLN A 53 -66.01 6.15 3.55
N ARG A 54 -64.89 5.91 2.87
CA ARG A 54 -64.58 4.63 2.25
C ARG A 54 -63.06 4.43 2.20
N VAL A 55 -62.63 3.18 2.35
CA VAL A 55 -61.22 2.77 2.25
C VAL A 55 -61.17 1.52 1.40
N SER A 56 -60.21 1.41 0.48
CA SER A 56 -59.96 0.19 -0.28
C SER A 56 -58.47 -0.01 -0.51
N ILE A 57 -58.02 -1.26 -0.44
CA ILE A 57 -56.66 -1.65 -0.82
C ILE A 57 -56.72 -2.60 -2.03
N ARG A 58 -55.88 -2.36 -3.03
CA ARG A 58 -55.94 -3.08 -4.31
C ARG A 58 -55.54 -4.56 -4.16
N ASN A 59 -54.46 -4.83 -3.43
CA ASN A 59 -53.99 -6.17 -3.11
C ASN A 59 -53.80 -6.34 -1.58
N PRO A 60 -54.73 -7.03 -0.88
CA PRO A 60 -54.69 -7.24 0.56
C PRO A 60 -53.65 -8.29 1.03
N GLU A 61 -53.06 -9.07 0.13
CA GLU A 61 -51.99 -10.02 0.48
C GLU A 61 -50.68 -9.29 0.80
N ILE A 62 -50.45 -8.13 0.15
CA ILE A 62 -49.26 -7.29 0.33
C ILE A 62 -49.40 -6.40 1.57
N ALA A 63 -50.51 -5.66 1.69
CA ALA A 63 -50.85 -4.89 2.89
C ALA A 63 -52.36 -4.88 3.08
N ASP A 64 -52.82 -4.93 4.33
CA ASP A 64 -54.23 -5.09 4.66
C ASP A 64 -54.72 -4.00 5.63
N ILE A 65 -56.00 -3.66 5.54
CA ILE A 65 -56.63 -2.67 6.42
C ILE A 65 -57.05 -3.39 7.71
N SER A 66 -56.37 -3.08 8.80
CA SER A 66 -56.67 -3.69 10.10
C SER A 66 -57.81 -3.00 10.84
N LYS A 67 -57.91 -1.67 10.74
CA LYS A 67 -58.92 -0.87 11.44
C LYS A 67 -59.20 0.45 10.73
N VAL A 68 -60.46 0.87 10.75
CA VAL A 68 -60.90 2.20 10.29
C VAL A 68 -61.68 2.85 11.44
N THR A 69 -61.36 4.10 11.73
CA THR A 69 -62.01 4.94 12.76
C THR A 69 -62.40 6.28 12.16
N ASP A 70 -63.06 7.14 12.94
CA ASP A 70 -63.50 8.46 12.48
C ASP A 70 -62.36 9.45 12.17
N SER A 71 -61.13 9.15 12.60
CA SER A 71 -59.95 10.01 12.40
C SER A 71 -58.70 9.28 11.88
N GLU A 72 -58.72 7.95 11.81
CA GLU A 72 -57.53 7.15 11.49
C GLU A 72 -57.87 5.87 10.71
N VAL A 73 -57.00 5.51 9.77
CA VAL A 73 -57.00 4.24 9.04
C VAL A 73 -55.69 3.51 9.32
N VAL A 74 -55.77 2.29 9.86
CA VAL A 74 -54.60 1.49 10.25
C VAL A 74 -54.37 0.38 9.24
N VAL A 75 -53.18 0.37 8.64
CA VAL A 75 -52.76 -0.59 7.61
C VAL A 75 -51.59 -1.42 8.12
N VAL A 76 -51.62 -2.73 7.88
CA VAL A 76 -50.57 -3.68 8.26
C VAL A 76 -49.93 -4.26 7.01
N ALA A 77 -48.61 -4.14 6.90
CA ALA A 77 -47.83 -4.75 5.83
C ALA A 77 -47.68 -6.27 6.09
N LYS A 78 -48.11 -7.11 5.14
CA LYS A 78 -48.14 -8.58 5.27
C LYS A 78 -47.09 -9.28 4.42
N GLN A 79 -46.88 -8.85 3.18
CA GLN A 79 -45.94 -9.48 2.24
C GLN A 79 -45.27 -8.41 1.38
N GLN A 80 -44.08 -8.75 0.86
CA GLN A 80 -43.33 -7.87 -0.05
C GLN A 80 -44.11 -7.62 -1.34
N GLY A 81 -44.13 -6.38 -1.80
CA GLY A 81 -44.73 -5.98 -3.07
C GLY A 81 -45.28 -4.56 -3.06
N GLU A 82 -46.01 -4.20 -4.11
CA GLU A 82 -46.63 -2.89 -4.27
C GLU A 82 -48.16 -3.02 -4.28
N THR A 83 -48.85 -2.15 -3.56
CA THR A 83 -50.31 -2.09 -3.52
C THR A 83 -50.78 -0.65 -3.43
N THR A 84 -51.97 -0.36 -3.94
CA THR A 84 -52.53 1.00 -3.90
C THR A 84 -53.62 1.04 -2.84
N LEU A 85 -53.51 1.98 -1.92
CA LEU A 85 -54.50 2.30 -0.91
C LEU A 85 -55.27 3.55 -1.35
N THR A 86 -56.58 3.42 -1.47
CA THR A 86 -57.47 4.52 -1.85
C THR A 86 -58.38 4.85 -0.68
N ILE A 87 -58.42 6.12 -0.31
CA ILE A 87 -59.24 6.61 0.81
C ILE A 87 -60.11 7.75 0.32
N TRP A 88 -61.42 7.64 0.54
CA TRP A 88 -62.38 8.69 0.24
C TRP A 88 -62.78 9.38 1.53
N ASP A 89 -62.58 10.69 1.58
CA ASP A 89 -63.01 11.55 2.68
C ASP A 89 -64.00 12.62 2.16
N LYS A 90 -64.45 13.51 3.05
CA LYS A 90 -65.35 14.62 2.71
C LYS A 90 -64.78 15.61 1.68
N ASN A 91 -63.47 15.62 1.46
CA ASN A 91 -62.76 16.53 0.57
C ASN A 91 -62.40 15.88 -0.78
N GLY A 92 -62.57 14.57 -0.93
CA GLY A 92 -62.36 13.86 -2.18
C GLY A 92 -61.69 12.49 -2.02
N GLN A 93 -61.06 12.02 -3.09
CA GLN A 93 -60.31 10.76 -3.11
C GLN A 93 -58.82 11.04 -2.93
N LYS A 94 -58.18 10.32 -2.01
CA LYS A 94 -56.73 10.28 -1.81
C LYS A 94 -56.19 8.92 -2.22
N LEU A 95 -55.09 8.94 -2.98
CA LEU A 95 -54.39 7.76 -3.46
C LEU A 95 -53.03 7.66 -2.77
N PHE A 96 -52.77 6.53 -2.14
CA PHE A 96 -51.51 6.19 -1.50
C PHE A 96 -50.88 4.99 -2.19
N PHE A 97 -49.64 5.14 -2.64
CA PHE A 97 -48.88 4.03 -3.22
C PHE A 97 -48.07 3.36 -2.11
N VAL A 98 -48.48 2.16 -1.71
CA VAL A 98 -47.89 1.43 -0.58
C VAL A 98 -46.88 0.42 -1.11
N ILE A 99 -45.61 0.63 -0.79
CA ILE A 99 -44.51 -0.26 -1.16
C ILE A 99 -44.05 -1.00 0.09
N VAL A 100 -44.14 -2.32 0.09
CA VAL A 100 -43.75 -3.17 1.21
C VAL A 100 -42.41 -3.86 0.91
N HIS A 101 -41.39 -3.56 1.70
CA HIS A 101 -40.06 -4.18 1.61
C HIS A 101 -39.93 -5.37 2.59
N PRO A 102 -39.14 -6.41 2.25
CA PRO A 102 -39.03 -7.63 3.05
C PRO A 102 -38.23 -7.43 4.35
N GLN A 103 -37.29 -6.48 4.38
CA GLN A 103 -36.53 -6.07 5.56
C GLN A 103 -36.17 -4.58 5.48
N ASP A 104 -35.90 -4.00 6.65
CA ASP A 104 -35.41 -2.63 6.76
C ASP A 104 -33.95 -2.53 6.32
N ALA A 105 -33.73 -2.00 5.11
CA ALA A 105 -32.39 -1.75 4.56
C ALA A 105 -31.55 -0.83 5.47
N VAL A 106 -32.18 0.02 6.29
CA VAL A 106 -31.50 0.88 7.27
C VAL A 106 -30.88 0.02 8.38
N ARG A 107 -31.61 -0.97 8.88
CA ARG A 107 -31.12 -1.88 9.92
C ARG A 107 -30.01 -2.79 9.41
N VAL A 108 -30.11 -3.24 8.16
CA VAL A 108 -29.05 -4.03 7.51
C VAL A 108 -27.79 -3.18 7.34
N LYS A 109 -27.92 -1.94 6.84
CA LYS A 109 -26.82 -0.98 6.74
C LYS A 109 -26.10 -0.79 8.08
N GLN A 110 -26.84 -0.46 9.14
CA GLN A 110 -26.28 -0.24 10.49
C GLN A 110 -25.52 -1.46 11.02
N LYS A 111 -26.07 -2.67 10.79
CA LYS A 111 -25.42 -3.91 11.18
C LYS A 111 -24.11 -4.14 10.42
N MET A 112 -24.08 -3.88 9.12
CA MET A 112 -22.87 -4.02 8.30
C MET A 112 -21.79 -3.00 8.71
N GLU A 113 -22.18 -1.76 8.94
CA GLU A 113 -21.29 -0.69 9.41
C GLU A 113 -20.66 -1.04 10.77
N THR A 114 -21.43 -1.66 11.68
CA THR A 114 -20.91 -2.17 12.95
C THR A 114 -19.94 -3.34 12.74
N LEU A 115 -20.31 -4.34 11.94
CA LEU A 115 -19.52 -5.56 11.78
C LEU A 115 -18.22 -5.37 10.99
N ILE A 116 -18.17 -4.42 10.07
CA ILE A 116 -17.00 -4.20 9.20
C ILE A 116 -16.19 -3.02 9.70
N ASN A 117 -16.78 -1.83 9.85
CA ASN A 117 -16.00 -0.64 10.21
C ASN A 117 -15.58 -0.69 11.69
N GLN A 118 -16.47 -1.07 12.60
CA GLN A 118 -16.14 -1.08 14.04
C GLN A 118 -15.42 -2.37 14.48
N ASN A 119 -15.89 -3.55 14.06
CA ASN A 119 -15.30 -4.81 14.52
C ASN A 119 -14.05 -5.23 13.72
N LEU A 120 -14.03 -5.04 12.39
CA LEU A 120 -12.85 -5.35 11.58
C LEU A 120 -11.89 -4.17 11.43
N ASN A 121 -12.27 -2.98 11.90
CA ASN A 121 -11.46 -1.75 11.84
C ASN A 121 -11.06 -1.39 10.40
N ILE A 122 -12.02 -1.50 9.47
CA ILE A 122 -11.85 -1.21 8.04
C ILE A 122 -12.65 0.06 7.71
N ASP A 123 -11.98 1.21 7.74
CA ASP A 123 -12.64 2.52 7.58
C ASP A 123 -12.96 2.87 6.12
N ASN A 124 -12.26 2.22 5.17
CA ASN A 124 -12.36 2.48 3.73
C ASN A 124 -13.59 1.82 3.07
N VAL A 125 -14.50 1.25 3.87
CA VAL A 125 -15.72 0.61 3.39
C VAL A 125 -16.92 1.49 3.72
N HIS A 126 -17.75 1.72 2.71
CA HIS A 126 -18.90 2.60 2.79
C HIS A 126 -20.18 1.90 2.33
N TYR A 127 -21.32 2.42 2.81
CA TYR A 127 -22.63 1.82 2.61
C TYR A 127 -23.64 2.85 2.08
N LYS A 128 -24.36 2.47 1.03
CA LYS A 128 -25.48 3.27 0.50
C LYS A 128 -26.68 2.38 0.24
N ILE A 129 -27.87 2.85 0.57
CA ILE A 129 -29.11 2.16 0.20
C ILE A 129 -29.48 2.60 -1.21
N ASN A 130 -29.68 1.64 -2.11
CA ASN A 130 -30.27 1.89 -3.41
C ASN A 130 -31.78 2.05 -3.23
N GLU A 131 -32.28 3.26 -3.38
CA GLU A 131 -33.70 3.57 -3.15
C GLU A 131 -34.63 2.90 -4.16
N THR A 132 -34.13 2.55 -5.35
CA THR A 132 -34.91 1.88 -6.40
C THR A 132 -34.99 0.37 -6.17
N SER A 133 -33.89 -0.27 -5.76
CA SER A 133 -33.87 -1.73 -5.55
C SER A 133 -34.13 -2.16 -4.11
N GLY A 134 -34.10 -1.22 -3.15
CA GLY A 134 -34.21 -1.52 -1.71
C GLY A 134 -33.01 -2.28 -1.13
N LYS A 135 -31.90 -2.38 -1.88
CA LYS A 135 -30.69 -3.09 -1.47
C LYS A 135 -29.66 -2.17 -0.83
N VAL A 136 -28.85 -2.72 0.07
CA VAL A 136 -27.63 -2.09 0.58
C VAL A 136 -26.50 -2.33 -0.42
N MET A 137 -25.87 -1.28 -0.89
CA MET A 137 -24.65 -1.32 -1.69
C MET A 137 -23.46 -1.12 -0.77
N ILE A 138 -22.48 -2.02 -0.85
CA ILE A 138 -21.18 -1.88 -0.20
C ILE A 138 -20.16 -1.51 -1.26
N PHE A 139 -19.40 -0.46 -1.03
CA PHE A 139 -18.35 -0.02 -1.94
C PHE A 139 -17.19 0.56 -1.13
N GLY A 140 -16.01 0.59 -1.73
CA GLY A 140 -14.79 0.97 -1.05
C GLY A 140 -13.60 0.18 -1.56
N GLU A 141 -12.42 0.57 -1.09
CA GLU A 141 -11.16 -0.07 -1.43
C GLU A 141 -10.66 -0.91 -0.26
N VAL A 142 -10.39 -2.19 -0.53
CA VAL A 142 -9.94 -3.14 0.49
C VAL A 142 -8.72 -3.90 -0.01
N THR A 143 -7.81 -4.22 0.90
CA THR A 143 -6.69 -5.13 0.59
C THR A 143 -7.19 -6.56 0.41
N PRO A 144 -6.43 -7.47 -0.24
CA PRO A 144 -6.84 -8.86 -0.38
C PRO A 144 -7.18 -9.56 0.95
N ARG A 145 -6.42 -9.25 2.02
CA ARG A 145 -6.68 -9.79 3.37
C ARG A 145 -7.98 -9.27 3.98
N GLN A 146 -8.24 -7.97 3.83
CA GLN A 146 -9.48 -7.34 4.31
C GLN A 146 -10.69 -7.86 3.52
N PHE A 147 -10.55 -8.07 2.21
CA PHE A 147 -11.60 -8.62 1.37
C PHE A 147 -12.05 -10.00 1.89
N GLU A 148 -11.12 -10.91 2.21
CA GLU A 148 -11.46 -12.24 2.75
C GLU A 148 -12.21 -12.15 4.09
N GLN A 149 -11.83 -11.20 4.95
CA GLN A 149 -12.50 -10.97 6.24
C GLN A 149 -13.90 -10.42 6.05
N VAL A 150 -14.07 -9.44 5.15
CA VAL A 150 -15.37 -8.86 4.82
C VAL A 150 -16.25 -9.91 4.17
N GLU A 151 -15.74 -10.72 3.24
CA GLU A 151 -16.48 -11.79 2.57
C GLU A 151 -17.03 -12.82 3.58
N LYS A 152 -16.25 -13.19 4.61
CA LYS A 152 -16.74 -14.03 5.71
C LYS A 152 -17.93 -13.42 6.45
N VAL A 153 -17.91 -12.12 6.70
CA VAL A 153 -19.06 -11.41 7.30
C VAL A 153 -20.24 -11.39 6.34
N LEU A 154 -19.99 -11.15 5.05
CA LEU A 154 -21.04 -11.07 4.04
C LEU A 154 -21.70 -12.42 3.75
N SER A 155 -20.99 -13.53 3.93
CA SER A 155 -21.53 -14.89 3.77
C SER A 155 -22.81 -15.13 4.59
N GLY A 156 -22.95 -14.47 5.75
CA GLY A 156 -24.16 -14.53 6.59
C GLY A 156 -25.37 -13.79 6.03
N PHE A 157 -25.23 -13.08 4.91
CA PHE A 157 -26.28 -12.31 4.23
C PHE A 157 -26.61 -12.85 2.83
N TYR A 158 -25.94 -13.92 2.38
CA TYR A 158 -26.22 -14.63 1.13
C TYR A 158 -27.05 -15.90 1.40
N ASP A 159 -27.91 -16.29 0.46
CA ASP A 159 -28.61 -17.59 0.51
C ASP A 159 -27.68 -18.76 0.09
N GLU A 160 -28.18 -20.00 0.21
CA GLU A 160 -27.45 -21.21 -0.24
C GLU A 160 -27.11 -21.21 -1.75
N SER A 161 -27.73 -20.33 -2.53
CA SER A 161 -27.47 -20.12 -3.96
C SER A 161 -26.49 -18.98 -4.24
N GLY A 162 -25.91 -18.36 -3.20
CA GLY A 162 -24.93 -17.27 -3.30
C GLY A 162 -25.53 -15.92 -3.70
N ARG A 163 -26.85 -15.76 -3.66
CA ARG A 163 -27.54 -14.50 -3.99
C ARG A 163 -27.98 -13.81 -2.72
N SER A 164 -27.73 -12.51 -2.62
CA SER A 164 -28.31 -11.68 -1.57
C SER A 164 -29.44 -10.86 -2.15
N LEU A 165 -30.64 -11.04 -1.59
CA LEU A 165 -31.82 -10.23 -1.92
C LEU A 165 -31.70 -8.80 -1.39
N LEU A 166 -30.73 -8.53 -0.50
CA LEU A 166 -30.61 -7.27 0.25
C LEU A 166 -29.26 -6.57 0.06
N LEU A 167 -28.29 -7.18 -0.63
CA LEU A 167 -26.93 -6.67 -0.72
C LEU A 167 -26.37 -6.75 -2.16
N ASP A 168 -25.75 -5.65 -2.59
CA ASP A 168 -24.84 -5.63 -3.74
C ASP A 168 -23.41 -5.28 -3.26
N ASN A 169 -22.45 -6.18 -3.48
CA ASN A 169 -21.04 -5.99 -3.12
C ASN A 169 -20.27 -5.41 -4.32
N LEU A 170 -19.76 -4.19 -4.16
CA LEU A 170 -19.02 -3.41 -5.15
C LEU A 170 -17.62 -3.02 -4.63
N LEU A 171 -17.05 -3.81 -3.72
CA LEU A 171 -15.71 -3.58 -3.20
C LEU A 171 -14.65 -3.76 -4.29
N THR A 172 -13.70 -2.82 -4.32
CA THR A 172 -12.52 -2.89 -5.19
C THR A 172 -11.33 -3.41 -4.39
N ILE A 173 -10.61 -4.37 -4.94
CA ILE A 173 -9.40 -4.90 -4.30
C ILE A 173 -8.22 -4.03 -4.73
N THR A 174 -7.65 -3.27 -3.79
CA THR A 174 -6.44 -2.48 -4.01
C THR A 174 -5.25 -3.32 -3.56
N GLU A 175 -4.39 -3.71 -4.51
CA GLU A 175 -3.12 -4.37 -4.17
C GLU A 175 -2.21 -3.37 -3.47
N GLU A 176 -1.90 -3.61 -2.20
CA GLU A 176 -0.94 -2.80 -1.45
C GLU A 176 0.46 -3.10 -2.01
N ASN A 177 0.81 -2.40 -3.10
CA ASN A 177 2.06 -2.58 -3.84
C ASN A 177 3.23 -1.95 -3.10
N LYS A 178 3.48 -2.42 -1.87
CA LYS A 178 4.66 -2.04 -1.10
C LYS A 178 5.89 -2.60 -1.79
N MET A 179 6.84 -1.72 -2.06
CA MET A 179 8.14 -2.08 -2.60
C MET A 179 9.11 -2.29 -1.44
N VAL A 180 9.96 -3.31 -1.56
CA VAL A 180 11.02 -3.61 -0.60
C VAL A 180 12.36 -3.53 -1.31
N GLU A 181 13.21 -2.61 -0.85
CA GLU A 181 14.61 -2.51 -1.25
C GLU A 181 15.44 -3.39 -0.32
N ILE A 182 16.35 -4.18 -0.87
CA ILE A 182 17.21 -5.07 -0.09
C ILE A 182 18.65 -4.75 -0.45
N ASP A 183 19.40 -4.33 0.56
CA ASP A 183 20.84 -4.07 0.50
C ASP A 183 21.59 -5.28 1.07
N CYS A 184 22.30 -5.99 0.22
CA CYS A 184 23.12 -7.13 0.60
C CYS A 184 24.59 -6.72 0.60
N GLN A 185 25.32 -7.03 1.67
CA GLN A 185 26.77 -6.79 1.74
C GLN A 185 27.48 -8.10 2.01
N VAL A 186 28.49 -8.40 1.18
CA VAL A 186 29.41 -9.50 1.38
C VAL A 186 30.73 -8.92 1.87
N LEU A 187 31.11 -9.32 3.07
CA LEU A 187 32.27 -8.80 3.79
C LEU A 187 33.27 -9.94 4.03
N GLU A 188 34.55 -9.65 3.89
CA GLU A 188 35.64 -10.50 4.37
C GLU A 188 36.26 -9.83 5.60
N MET A 189 36.37 -10.52 6.73
CA MET A 189 36.94 -9.97 7.95
C MET A 189 37.68 -11.04 8.76
N ASN A 190 38.61 -10.63 9.62
CA ASN A 190 39.30 -11.59 10.49
C ASN A 190 38.37 -12.13 11.58
N LYS A 191 38.52 -13.43 11.93
CA LYS A 191 37.74 -14.09 13.00
C LYS A 191 37.71 -13.31 14.31
N THR A 192 38.85 -12.75 14.73
CA THR A 192 38.94 -11.94 15.95
C THR A 192 38.05 -10.70 15.94
N ASP A 193 37.86 -10.10 14.76
CA ASP A 193 36.98 -8.93 14.62
C ASP A 193 35.50 -9.33 14.51
N LEU A 194 35.20 -10.52 13.97
CA LEU A 194 33.85 -11.10 14.03
C LEU A 194 33.43 -11.43 15.47
N ASP A 195 34.31 -12.05 16.26
CA ASP A 195 34.06 -12.37 17.67
C ASP A 195 33.77 -11.09 18.50
N ARG A 196 34.42 -9.97 18.16
CA ARG A 196 34.18 -8.65 18.79
C ARG A 196 32.82 -8.05 18.44
N LEU A 197 32.21 -8.44 17.32
CA LEU A 197 30.83 -8.06 16.99
C LEU A 197 29.79 -8.79 17.86
N GLY A 198 30.23 -9.77 18.68
CA GLY A 198 29.38 -10.50 19.62
C GLY A 198 28.73 -11.75 19.01
N PHE A 199 29.10 -12.11 17.77
CA PHE A 199 28.66 -13.33 17.13
C PHE A 199 29.58 -14.48 17.54
N LYS A 200 29.06 -15.39 18.36
CA LYS A 200 29.70 -16.67 18.65
C LYS A 200 28.91 -17.75 17.95
N TRP A 201 29.46 -18.32 16.89
CA TRP A 201 28.89 -19.51 16.26
C TRP A 201 28.98 -20.67 17.27
N VAL A 202 27.88 -21.42 17.44
CA VAL A 202 27.88 -22.61 18.30
C VAL A 202 28.75 -23.67 17.64
N GLU A 203 30.04 -23.67 17.98
CA GLU A 203 31.06 -24.53 17.38
C GLU A 203 31.01 -25.97 17.95
N TYR A 204 30.23 -26.19 19.02
CA TYR A 204 29.95 -27.51 19.59
C TYR A 204 28.70 -27.51 20.50
N LEU A 205 27.75 -28.40 20.26
CA LEU A 205 26.82 -28.88 21.29
C LEU A 205 27.52 -30.02 22.03
N GLN A 206 28.29 -29.70 23.07
CA GLN A 206 28.77 -30.73 23.99
C GLN A 206 27.61 -31.17 24.89
N ILE A 207 26.88 -32.20 24.47
CA ILE A 207 26.11 -33.03 25.40
C ILE A 207 27.14 -33.87 26.17
N ARG A 208 27.79 -33.26 27.16
CA ARG A 208 28.52 -34.03 28.18
C ARG A 208 27.51 -34.36 29.27
N GLU A 209 27.17 -35.63 29.41
CA GLU A 209 26.67 -36.16 30.67
C GLU A 209 27.79 -36.00 31.69
N GLU A 210 27.74 -34.95 32.50
CA GLU A 210 28.53 -34.86 33.72
C GLU A 210 27.88 -35.81 34.74
N PRO A 211 28.51 -36.93 35.15
CA PRO A 211 27.96 -37.80 36.16
C PRO A 211 28.01 -37.06 37.51
N TYR A 212 26.84 -36.65 37.97
CA TYR A 212 26.68 -35.99 39.25
C TYR A 212 27.02 -36.95 40.41
N SER A 213 28.04 -36.62 41.20
CA SER A 213 28.23 -37.20 42.53
C SER A 213 27.66 -36.22 43.56
N ALA A 214 26.50 -36.58 44.12
CA ALA A 214 25.87 -35.84 45.21
C ALA A 214 26.58 -36.16 46.53
N ALA A 215 27.16 -35.15 47.17
CA ALA A 215 27.40 -35.20 48.61
C ALA A 215 26.11 -34.72 49.30
N SER A 216 25.46 -35.60 50.06
CA SER A 216 24.28 -35.28 50.86
C SER A 216 24.68 -34.93 52.29
N SER A 217 24.04 -33.89 52.83
CA SER A 217 23.85 -33.74 54.27
C SER A 217 22.40 -33.32 54.52
N SER A 218 21.60 -34.29 55.03
CA SER A 218 20.42 -34.21 55.93
C SER A 218 19.42 -33.05 55.77
N ASP A 219 18.10 -33.21 55.90
CA ASP A 219 17.20 -34.25 56.39
C ASP A 219 15.81 -33.82 55.87
N ASP A 220 14.96 -34.75 55.44
CA ASP A 220 13.51 -34.57 55.21
C ASP A 220 13.01 -33.34 54.41
N GLY A 221 13.28 -33.36 53.10
CA GLY A 221 12.52 -32.54 52.14
C GLY A 221 12.84 -32.91 50.70
N VAL A 222 11.85 -33.38 49.95
CA VAL A 222 11.99 -33.68 48.52
C VAL A 222 12.33 -32.40 47.75
N GLN A 223 13.60 -32.23 47.37
CA GLN A 223 14.04 -31.19 46.44
C GLN A 223 13.89 -31.70 45.00
N THR A 224 12.89 -31.21 44.29
CA THR A 224 12.79 -31.35 42.83
C THR A 224 13.59 -30.23 42.14
N THR A 225 14.83 -30.51 41.74
CA THR A 225 15.58 -29.61 40.84
C THR A 225 15.08 -29.80 39.42
N LEU A 226 14.17 -28.93 38.99
CA LEU A 226 13.83 -28.78 37.57
C LEU A 226 15.07 -28.26 36.82
N ASN A 227 15.56 -29.06 35.87
CA ASN A 227 16.59 -28.64 34.91
C ASN A 227 16.09 -27.40 34.15
N ARG A 228 16.58 -26.21 34.52
CA ARG A 228 16.40 -25.00 33.72
C ARG A 228 17.22 -25.15 32.45
N VAL A 229 16.56 -25.47 31.35
CA VAL A 229 17.09 -25.25 29.99
C VAL A 229 17.54 -23.78 29.93
N SER A 230 18.80 -23.55 29.59
CA SER A 230 19.33 -22.19 29.46
C SER A 230 18.46 -21.46 28.42
N PRO A 231 17.81 -20.33 28.78
CA PRO A 231 16.92 -19.64 27.85
C PRO A 231 17.70 -19.19 26.62
N TRP A 232 17.11 -19.34 25.43
CA TRP A 232 17.74 -19.06 24.14
C TRP A 232 18.36 -17.64 24.07
N SER A 233 17.85 -16.71 24.88
CA SER A 233 18.35 -15.34 25.03
C SER A 233 19.78 -15.23 25.59
N LYS A 234 20.33 -16.30 26.18
CA LYS A 234 21.75 -16.37 26.61
C LYS A 234 22.69 -16.87 25.53
N LEU A 235 22.17 -17.47 24.45
CA LEU A 235 22.96 -17.91 23.29
C LEU A 235 23.18 -16.78 22.28
N TRP A 236 22.40 -15.69 22.38
CA TRP A 236 22.48 -14.53 21.50
C TRP A 236 22.34 -13.22 22.31
N PRO A 237 23.45 -12.60 22.77
CA PRO A 237 23.38 -11.38 23.57
C PRO A 237 23.16 -10.15 22.65
N ILE A 238 21.98 -10.07 22.01
CA ILE A 238 21.52 -8.85 21.32
C ILE A 238 20.70 -7.95 22.26
N HIS A 239 20.60 -8.27 23.55
CA HIS A 239 19.60 -7.61 24.40
C HIS A 239 19.91 -6.14 24.80
N GLU A 240 21.04 -5.53 24.43
CA GLU A 240 21.35 -4.17 24.94
C GLU A 240 22.29 -3.33 24.07
N ALA A 241 22.45 -3.65 22.79
CA ALA A 241 23.11 -2.74 21.84
C ALA A 241 22.04 -2.12 20.96
N SER A 242 21.85 -0.80 21.09
CA SER A 242 20.92 0.00 20.27
C SER A 242 21.05 -0.35 18.78
N ARG A 243 19.92 -0.33 18.06
CA ARG A 243 19.74 -0.69 16.64
C ARG A 243 20.80 -0.10 15.68
N ASP A 244 21.35 1.08 16.00
CA ASP A 244 22.44 1.73 15.25
C ASP A 244 23.84 1.12 15.46
N ALA A 245 24.06 0.36 16.52
CA ALA A 245 25.39 -0.04 16.96
C ALA A 245 26.03 -1.11 16.06
N LEU A 246 25.25 -2.04 15.51
CA LEU A 246 25.78 -3.11 14.65
C LEU A 246 26.20 -2.56 13.28
N HIS A 247 25.34 -1.80 12.61
CA HIS A 247 25.67 -1.12 11.36
C HIS A 247 26.85 -0.14 11.56
N THR A 248 26.88 0.61 12.65
CA THR A 248 28.00 1.51 12.98
C THR A 248 29.31 0.76 13.24
N ARG A 249 29.26 -0.39 13.92
CA ARG A 249 30.45 -1.25 14.15
C ARG A 249 30.98 -1.87 12.86
N ILE A 250 30.10 -2.37 11.99
CA ILE A 250 30.50 -2.87 10.66
C ILE A 250 31.18 -1.76 9.87
N ASN A 251 30.56 -0.57 9.80
CA ASN A 251 31.14 0.57 9.10
C ASN A 251 32.48 1.02 9.70
N PHE A 252 32.66 0.93 11.02
CA PHE A 252 33.94 1.21 11.69
C PHE A 252 35.02 0.19 11.31
N LEU A 253 34.69 -1.11 11.21
CA LEU A 253 35.63 -2.14 10.77
C LEU A 253 36.04 -1.94 9.31
N VAL A 254 35.10 -1.58 8.43
CA VAL A 254 35.38 -1.24 7.03
C VAL A 254 36.29 -0.01 6.95
N ARG A 255 35.99 1.06 7.68
CA ARG A 255 36.80 2.30 7.70
C ARG A 255 38.22 2.09 8.22
N ASN A 256 38.41 1.14 9.14
CA ASN A 256 39.73 0.83 9.72
C ASN A 256 40.47 -0.29 8.99
N ASN A 257 40.03 -0.65 7.77
CA ASN A 257 40.66 -1.68 6.94
C ASN A 257 40.71 -3.08 7.61
N ARG A 258 39.78 -3.35 8.54
CA ARG A 258 39.65 -4.63 9.26
C ARG A 258 38.52 -5.52 8.72
N ALA A 259 37.66 -4.94 7.89
CA ALA A 259 36.72 -5.66 7.05
C ALA A 259 36.83 -5.14 5.61
N LYS A 260 36.84 -6.04 4.64
CA LYS A 260 36.89 -5.73 3.21
C LYS A 260 35.53 -6.03 2.60
N VAL A 261 34.92 -5.05 1.94
CA VAL A 261 33.68 -5.26 1.18
C VAL A 261 34.04 -5.94 -0.13
N LEU A 262 33.56 -7.17 -0.32
CA LEU A 262 33.73 -7.92 -1.56
C LEU A 262 32.67 -7.53 -2.59
N SER A 263 31.43 -7.30 -2.14
CA SER A 263 30.34 -6.87 -3.00
C SER A 263 29.20 -6.25 -2.20
N ARG A 264 28.41 -5.39 -2.86
CA ARG A 264 27.19 -4.78 -2.31
C ARG A 264 26.03 -4.74 -3.31
N PRO A 265 25.43 -5.88 -3.67
CA PRO A 265 24.25 -5.89 -4.53
C PRO A 265 23.04 -5.24 -3.86
N LYS A 266 22.27 -4.46 -4.63
CA LYS A 266 21.00 -3.87 -4.22
C LYS A 266 19.88 -4.32 -5.15
N LEU A 267 18.74 -4.70 -4.57
CA LEU A 267 17.59 -5.19 -5.34
C LEU A 267 16.29 -4.57 -4.80
N LEU A 268 15.47 -4.04 -5.70
CA LEU A 268 14.14 -3.53 -5.39
C LEU A 268 13.10 -4.50 -5.95
N CYS A 269 12.11 -4.89 -5.14
CA CYS A 269 11.07 -5.83 -5.57
C CYS A 269 9.74 -5.56 -4.87
N LEU A 270 8.66 -6.09 -5.44
CA LEU A 270 7.32 -6.00 -4.86
C LEU A 270 7.15 -7.02 -3.73
N SER A 271 6.40 -6.63 -2.70
CA SER A 271 5.96 -7.55 -1.64
C SER A 271 5.25 -8.78 -2.23
N GLY A 272 5.62 -9.96 -1.76
CA GLY A 272 5.09 -11.27 -2.16
C GLY A 272 5.66 -11.83 -3.46
N LYS A 273 6.46 -11.08 -4.23
CA LYS A 273 7.04 -11.51 -5.51
C LYS A 273 8.49 -11.95 -5.37
N GLU A 274 8.89 -12.95 -6.16
CA GLU A 274 10.28 -13.40 -6.21
C GLU A 274 11.11 -12.47 -7.11
N ALA A 275 12.35 -12.21 -6.70
CA ALA A 275 13.32 -11.45 -7.47
C ALA A 275 14.70 -12.13 -7.41
N LYS A 276 15.42 -12.12 -8.55
CA LYS A 276 16.77 -12.66 -8.70
C LYS A 276 17.68 -11.57 -9.23
N LEU A 277 18.85 -11.42 -8.61
CA LEU A 277 19.94 -10.57 -9.07
C LEU A 277 21.21 -11.41 -9.19
N VAL A 278 21.91 -11.28 -10.31
CA VAL A 278 23.20 -11.92 -10.55
C VAL A 278 24.23 -10.84 -10.83
N VAL A 279 25.30 -10.82 -10.05
CA VAL A 279 26.44 -9.91 -10.22
C VAL A 279 27.69 -10.75 -10.43
N GLY A 280 28.07 -10.97 -11.68
CA GLY A 280 29.20 -11.82 -12.05
C GLY A 280 29.19 -12.17 -13.54
N GLY A 281 29.47 -13.42 -13.88
CA GLY A 281 29.51 -13.88 -15.26
C GLY A 281 29.05 -15.32 -15.41
N GLU A 282 29.15 -15.85 -16.63
CA GLU A 282 28.88 -17.25 -16.93
C GLU A 282 30.14 -17.91 -17.47
N VAL A 283 30.40 -19.15 -17.06
CA VAL A 283 31.49 -19.95 -17.62
C VAL A 283 30.90 -21.19 -18.30
N PRO A 284 31.30 -21.47 -19.56
CA PRO A 284 30.89 -22.69 -20.24
C PRO A 284 31.63 -23.90 -19.66
N TYR A 285 30.94 -25.02 -19.49
CA TYR A 285 31.54 -26.31 -19.21
C TYR A 285 30.94 -27.38 -20.12
N ILE A 286 31.73 -28.40 -20.45
CA ILE A 286 31.31 -29.48 -21.34
C ILE A 286 30.49 -30.47 -20.51
N SER A 287 29.19 -30.58 -20.80
CA SER A 287 28.26 -31.48 -20.08
C SER A 287 28.24 -32.88 -20.67
N ALA A 288 28.50 -33.02 -21.98
CA ALA A 288 28.64 -34.31 -22.65
C ALA A 288 29.46 -34.19 -23.94
N SER A 289 30.22 -35.23 -24.28
CA SER A 289 30.83 -35.39 -25.60
C SER A 289 30.49 -36.75 -26.17
N THR A 290 29.77 -36.81 -27.30
CA THR A 290 29.42 -38.06 -27.97
C THR A 290 30.26 -38.17 -29.24
N THR A 291 31.09 -39.21 -29.31
CA THR A 291 31.86 -39.52 -30.52
C THR A 291 31.15 -40.61 -31.29
N GLY A 292 30.67 -40.29 -32.49
CA GLY A 292 30.05 -41.25 -33.42
C GLY A 292 30.78 -41.30 -34.77
N SER A 293 30.33 -42.18 -35.67
CA SER A 293 30.94 -42.34 -37.01
C SER A 293 30.91 -41.09 -37.90
N ALA A 294 30.10 -40.07 -37.54
CA ALA A 294 29.95 -38.81 -38.26
C ALA A 294 30.74 -37.63 -37.61
N GLY A 295 31.50 -37.86 -36.54
CA GLY A 295 32.26 -36.84 -35.82
C GLY A 295 31.99 -36.80 -34.32
N THR A 296 32.62 -35.84 -33.63
CA THR A 296 32.42 -35.60 -32.20
C THR A 296 31.42 -34.46 -32.00
N SER A 297 30.30 -34.72 -31.34
CA SER A 297 29.39 -33.67 -30.87
C SER A 297 29.70 -33.33 -29.41
N VAL A 298 29.83 -32.03 -29.12
CA VAL A 298 30.13 -31.52 -27.77
C VAL A 298 28.94 -30.69 -27.31
N SER A 299 28.33 -31.08 -26.20
CA SER A 299 27.29 -30.32 -25.52
C SER A 299 27.95 -29.41 -24.48
N VAL A 300 27.67 -28.11 -24.59
CA VAL A 300 28.21 -27.07 -23.70
C VAL A 300 27.05 -26.49 -22.90
N GLU A 301 27.20 -26.45 -21.58
CA GLU A 301 26.26 -25.82 -20.66
C GLU A 301 26.96 -24.64 -19.97
N TYR A 302 26.21 -23.59 -19.65
CA TYR A 302 26.73 -22.40 -18.98
C TYR A 302 26.33 -22.40 -17.51
N ARG A 303 27.29 -22.08 -16.65
CA ARG A 303 27.05 -21.92 -15.21
C ARG A 303 27.38 -20.50 -14.77
N GLU A 304 26.41 -19.83 -14.16
CA GLU A 304 26.58 -18.52 -13.53
C GLU A 304 27.57 -18.60 -12.35
N TYR A 305 28.40 -17.58 -12.20
CA TYR A 305 29.25 -17.37 -11.03
C TYR A 305 29.25 -15.89 -10.61
N GLY A 306 29.72 -15.62 -9.40
CA GLY A 306 29.71 -14.31 -8.76
C GLY A 306 28.71 -14.27 -7.62
N VAL A 307 28.05 -13.13 -7.43
CA VAL A 307 27.11 -12.91 -6.33
C VAL A 307 25.69 -13.05 -6.85
N ILE A 308 25.03 -14.14 -6.46
CA ILE A 308 23.66 -14.45 -6.84
C ILE A 308 22.78 -14.24 -5.60
N LEU A 309 21.82 -13.34 -5.72
CA LEU A 309 20.85 -13.02 -4.68
C LEU A 309 19.45 -13.36 -5.19
N LYS A 310 18.81 -14.35 -4.57
CA LYS A 310 17.43 -14.74 -4.81
C LYS A 310 16.62 -14.43 -3.56
N LEU A 311 15.50 -13.74 -3.71
CA LEU A 311 14.70 -13.35 -2.56
C LEU A 311 13.22 -13.24 -2.89
N ARG A 312 12.41 -13.39 -1.85
CA ARG A 312 10.97 -13.14 -1.87
C ARG A 312 10.59 -12.50 -0.54
N PRO A 313 10.44 -11.17 -0.48
CA PRO A 313 10.03 -10.48 0.73
C PRO A 313 8.51 -10.41 0.78
N GLU A 314 7.93 -10.54 1.97
CA GLU A 314 6.50 -10.31 2.21
C GLU A 314 6.35 -9.33 3.37
N VAL A 315 5.73 -8.18 3.10
CA VAL A 315 5.45 -7.18 4.12
C VAL A 315 4.30 -7.65 5.00
N LEU A 316 4.57 -7.72 6.30
CA LEU A 316 3.62 -8.06 7.35
C LEU A 316 3.14 -6.79 8.06
N ALA A 317 2.19 -6.95 9.00
CA ALA A 317 1.80 -5.86 9.88
C ALA A 317 2.99 -5.38 10.76
N ASN A 318 2.95 -4.12 11.20
CA ASN A 318 3.95 -3.48 12.07
C ASN A 318 5.35 -3.35 11.44
N ASP A 319 5.45 -3.02 10.15
CA ASP A 319 6.71 -2.80 9.42
C ASP A 319 7.71 -3.97 9.49
N LYS A 320 7.19 -5.19 9.70
CA LYS A 320 7.98 -6.42 9.62
C LYS A 320 7.95 -6.98 8.21
N ILE A 321 9.04 -7.61 7.83
CA ILE A 321 9.23 -8.22 6.52
C ILE A 321 9.60 -9.68 6.77
N LEU A 322 8.76 -10.60 6.32
CA LEU A 322 9.14 -12.00 6.18
C LEU A 322 10.03 -12.09 4.94
N LEU A 323 11.27 -12.50 5.14
CA LEU A 323 12.27 -12.55 4.08
C LEU A 323 12.70 -13.99 3.84
N ASN A 324 12.33 -14.52 2.67
CA ASN A 324 12.91 -15.76 2.15
C ASN A 324 14.08 -15.37 1.26
N VAL A 325 15.30 -15.76 1.64
CA VAL A 325 16.52 -15.34 0.96
C VAL A 325 17.46 -16.51 0.71
N GLY A 326 17.96 -16.57 -0.52
CA GLY A 326 19.07 -17.41 -0.94
C GLY A 326 20.19 -16.53 -1.49
N THR A 327 21.33 -16.52 -0.82
CA THR A 327 22.55 -15.85 -1.29
C THR A 327 23.60 -16.86 -1.65
N GLU A 328 24.22 -16.69 -2.81
CA GLU A 328 25.36 -17.48 -3.26
C GLU A 328 26.48 -16.53 -3.72
N VAL A 329 27.70 -16.81 -3.27
CA VAL A 329 28.92 -16.11 -3.69
C VAL A 329 29.86 -17.16 -4.25
N SER A 330 30.18 -17.07 -5.53
CA SER A 330 31.03 -18.02 -6.23
C SER A 330 32.17 -17.33 -6.97
N GLU A 331 33.34 -17.95 -6.91
CA GLU A 331 34.56 -17.50 -7.59
C GLU A 331 35.14 -18.65 -8.43
N LEU A 332 35.80 -18.32 -9.54
CA LEU A 332 36.51 -19.30 -10.36
C LEU A 332 37.83 -19.67 -9.68
N ASP A 333 38.02 -20.95 -9.43
CA ASP A 333 39.23 -21.52 -8.85
C ASP A 333 40.06 -22.20 -9.93
N TRP A 334 41.04 -21.46 -10.45
CA TRP A 334 41.99 -21.94 -11.45
C TRP A 334 43.07 -22.85 -10.87
N ALA A 335 43.32 -22.81 -9.56
CA ALA A 335 44.33 -23.63 -8.90
C ALA A 335 43.88 -25.10 -8.81
N ASN A 336 42.58 -25.33 -8.63
CA ASN A 336 41.97 -26.66 -8.64
C ASN A 336 41.28 -27.01 -9.98
N ALA A 337 41.69 -26.37 -11.07
CA ALA A 337 41.13 -26.62 -12.39
C ALA A 337 41.49 -28.01 -12.93
N ILE A 338 40.56 -28.61 -13.68
CA ILE A 338 40.80 -29.85 -14.43
C ILE A 338 41.05 -29.54 -15.91
N VAL A 339 41.84 -30.34 -16.59
CA VAL A 339 42.09 -30.20 -18.03
C VAL A 339 41.32 -31.27 -18.79
N VAL A 340 40.39 -30.86 -19.66
CA VAL A 340 39.62 -31.75 -20.53
C VAL A 340 39.89 -31.36 -21.98
N SER A 341 40.44 -32.27 -22.78
CA SER A 341 40.74 -32.04 -24.21
C SER A 341 41.57 -30.77 -24.46
N SER A 342 42.59 -30.52 -23.63
CA SER A 342 43.45 -29.32 -23.65
C SER A 342 42.77 -27.98 -23.30
N ILE A 343 41.54 -28.02 -22.76
CA ILE A 343 40.84 -26.87 -22.21
C ILE A 343 40.89 -26.95 -20.68
N GLN A 344 41.35 -25.89 -20.03
CA GLN A 344 41.35 -25.78 -18.57
C GLN A 344 39.96 -25.34 -18.09
N VAL A 345 39.30 -26.20 -17.31
CA VAL A 345 37.99 -25.95 -16.71
C VAL A 345 38.20 -25.63 -15.23
N PRO A 346 37.94 -24.38 -14.79
CA PRO A 346 38.14 -24.01 -13.39
C PRO A 346 37.15 -24.73 -12.48
N ALA A 347 37.57 -25.01 -11.25
CA ALA A 347 36.64 -25.36 -10.18
C ALA A 347 35.88 -24.11 -9.72
N PHE A 348 34.86 -24.29 -8.87
CA PHE A 348 34.14 -23.17 -8.25
C PHE A 348 34.35 -23.18 -6.75
N LEU A 349 34.76 -22.05 -6.20
CA LEU A 349 34.70 -21.79 -4.78
C LEU A 349 33.35 -21.14 -4.47
N THR A 350 32.38 -21.93 -4.04
CA THR A 350 31.01 -21.48 -3.76
C THR A 350 30.72 -21.38 -2.28
N ARG A 351 30.11 -20.29 -1.85
CA ARG A 351 29.58 -20.07 -0.51
C ARG A 351 28.10 -19.74 -0.64
N LYS A 352 27.25 -20.53 0.02
CA LYS A 352 25.79 -20.45 -0.14
C LYS A 352 25.10 -20.42 1.22
N ALA A 353 24.11 -19.54 1.36
CA ALA A 353 23.24 -19.46 2.53
C ALA A 353 21.79 -19.33 2.06
N GLU A 354 20.90 -20.17 2.59
CA GLU A 354 19.46 -20.12 2.36
C GLU A 354 18.75 -20.09 3.70
N THR A 355 17.88 -19.09 3.91
CA THR A 355 17.18 -18.91 5.18
C THR A 355 15.84 -18.20 4.98
N SER A 356 14.95 -18.37 5.95
CA SER A 356 13.68 -17.66 6.06
C SER A 356 13.58 -17.08 7.46
N LEU A 357 13.37 -15.77 7.55
CA LEU A 357 13.42 -15.05 8.82
C LEU A 357 12.53 -13.80 8.76
N ASN A 358 12.14 -13.31 9.94
CA ASN A 358 11.39 -12.06 10.08
C ASN A 358 12.34 -10.94 10.49
N VAL A 359 12.40 -9.87 9.68
CA VAL A 359 13.21 -8.67 9.95
C VAL A 359 12.30 -7.46 10.11
N VAL A 360 12.71 -6.47 10.88
CA VAL A 360 12.08 -5.14 10.88
C VAL A 360 12.65 -4.33 9.72
N SER A 361 11.82 -3.54 9.05
CA SER A 361 12.27 -2.63 7.99
C SER A 361 13.39 -1.70 8.48
N GLY A 362 14.53 -1.71 7.78
CA GLY A 362 15.72 -0.92 8.07
C GLY A 362 16.79 -1.63 8.91
N ASP A 363 16.47 -2.77 9.54
CA ASP A 363 17.42 -3.49 10.39
C ASP A 363 18.39 -4.35 9.56
N THR A 364 19.69 -4.25 9.86
CA THR A 364 20.71 -5.11 9.26
C THR A 364 20.82 -6.43 10.02
N ILE A 365 20.71 -7.54 9.30
CA ILE A 365 20.89 -8.90 9.82
C ILE A 365 22.11 -9.58 9.19
N ILE A 366 22.69 -10.53 9.90
CA ILE A 366 23.73 -11.42 9.39
C ILE A 366 23.12 -12.78 9.13
N ILE A 367 23.20 -13.27 7.89
CA ILE A 367 22.56 -14.53 7.48
C ILE A 367 23.53 -15.71 7.35
N GLY A 368 24.84 -15.45 7.37
CA GLY A 368 25.85 -16.51 7.30
C GLY A 368 27.26 -16.02 7.57
N GLY A 369 28.07 -16.92 8.15
CA GLY A 369 29.51 -16.82 8.37
C GLY A 369 30.11 -18.23 8.34
N LEU A 370 31.18 -18.44 7.57
CA LEU A 370 31.93 -19.69 7.54
C LEU A 370 33.28 -19.49 8.21
N ILE A 371 33.52 -20.19 9.30
CA ILE A 371 34.81 -20.19 10.01
C ILE A 371 35.76 -21.12 9.25
N LYS A 372 36.79 -20.56 8.62
CA LYS A 372 37.94 -21.33 8.12
C LYS A 372 39.11 -21.13 9.10
N ASN A 373 39.60 -22.23 9.68
CA ASN A 373 40.74 -22.19 10.59
C ASN A 373 41.95 -22.86 9.92
N ASP A 374 42.90 -22.05 9.44
CA ASP A 374 44.19 -22.51 8.95
C ASP A 374 45.28 -22.10 9.97
N GLU A 375 45.63 -23.02 10.89
CA GLU A 375 46.70 -22.81 11.86
C GLU A 375 47.99 -23.48 11.36
N SER A 376 49.02 -22.67 11.05
CA SER A 376 50.35 -23.16 10.69
C SER A 376 51.36 -22.73 11.74
N LYS A 377 52.05 -23.71 12.33
CA LYS A 377 53.09 -23.49 13.33
C LYS A 377 54.41 -24.03 12.80
N ASN A 378 55.27 -23.14 12.34
CA ASN A 378 56.61 -23.51 11.91
C ASN A 378 57.62 -23.27 13.04
N VAL A 379 58.43 -24.28 13.35
CA VAL A 379 59.44 -24.20 14.42
C VAL A 379 60.79 -24.60 13.86
N ASP A 380 61.58 -23.60 13.52
CA ASP A 380 62.97 -23.79 13.13
C ASP A 380 63.82 -23.88 14.40
N LYS A 381 64.48 -25.02 14.62
CA LYS A 381 65.37 -25.21 15.78
C LYS A 381 66.73 -25.75 15.35
N LEU A 382 67.80 -25.28 16.00
CA LEU A 382 69.10 -25.94 15.85
C LEU A 382 69.04 -27.35 16.48
N PRO A 383 69.54 -28.38 15.79
CA PRO A 383 69.68 -29.72 16.36
C PRO A 383 70.41 -29.66 17.72
N TRP A 384 69.98 -30.48 18.70
CA TRP A 384 70.55 -30.62 20.06
C TRP A 384 70.34 -29.42 21.00
N MET A 385 70.55 -28.19 20.53
CA MET A 385 70.48 -26.98 21.37
C MET A 385 69.06 -26.41 21.53
N GLY A 386 68.14 -26.69 20.60
CA GLY A 386 66.75 -26.21 20.67
C GLY A 386 65.86 -26.91 21.70
N ASP A 387 66.27 -28.07 22.21
CA ASP A 387 65.47 -28.90 23.13
C ASP A 387 65.89 -28.77 24.62
N VAL A 388 66.90 -27.93 24.92
CA VAL A 388 67.38 -27.74 26.30
C VAL A 388 66.35 -26.93 27.11
N PRO A 389 65.96 -27.37 28.32
CA PRO A 389 65.12 -26.59 29.22
C PRO A 389 65.74 -25.22 29.50
N ILE A 390 64.92 -24.17 29.62
CA ILE A 390 65.32 -22.78 29.94
C ILE A 390 66.04 -22.07 28.79
N ILE A 391 67.11 -22.62 28.21
CA ILE A 391 67.93 -21.94 27.17
C ILE A 391 67.54 -22.25 25.73
N GLY A 392 66.81 -23.34 25.47
CA GLY A 392 66.41 -23.74 24.11
C GLY A 392 65.49 -22.75 23.41
N ALA A 393 64.89 -21.80 24.13
CA ALA A 393 64.08 -20.72 23.57
C ALA A 393 64.89 -19.70 22.74
N LEU A 394 66.21 -19.55 23.00
CA LEU A 394 67.10 -18.66 22.24
C LEU A 394 67.63 -19.30 20.95
N PHE A 395 67.50 -20.62 20.82
CA PHE A 395 68.01 -21.42 19.69
C PHE A 395 66.90 -22.05 18.86
N ARG A 396 65.66 -21.58 19.04
CA ARG A 396 64.50 -21.92 18.22
C ARG A 396 63.79 -20.64 17.79
N SER A 397 63.54 -20.51 16.49
CA SER A 397 62.58 -19.54 15.97
C SER A 397 61.21 -20.19 15.92
N LYS A 398 60.17 -19.45 16.30
CA LYS A 398 58.78 -19.90 16.15
C LYS A 398 58.10 -18.88 15.27
N GLU A 399 57.70 -19.29 14.08
CA GLU A 399 56.83 -18.52 13.23
C GLU A 399 55.41 -19.07 13.39
N PHE A 400 54.55 -18.23 13.94
CA PHE A 400 53.12 -18.51 14.08
C PHE A 400 52.41 -17.77 12.97
N GLN A 401 51.86 -18.50 12.00
CA GLN A 401 51.03 -17.93 10.95
C GLN A 401 49.57 -18.35 11.22
N ASN A 402 48.73 -17.37 11.51
CA ASN A 402 47.31 -17.55 11.82
C ASN A 402 46.48 -16.63 10.93
N ASP A 403 46.16 -17.10 9.73
CA ASP A 403 45.36 -16.36 8.75
C ASP A 403 43.92 -16.85 8.80
N GLN A 404 43.10 -16.21 9.64
CA GLN A 404 41.68 -16.56 9.84
C GLN A 404 40.77 -15.51 9.21
N THR A 405 40.50 -15.62 7.91
CA THR A 405 39.52 -14.77 7.21
C THR A 405 38.16 -15.46 7.12
N GLU A 406 37.11 -14.69 7.42
CA GLU A 406 35.73 -15.12 7.45
C GLU A 406 34.89 -14.28 6.49
N LEU A 407 34.05 -14.95 5.71
CA LEU A 407 33.10 -14.30 4.82
C LEU A 407 31.75 -14.16 5.52
N VAL A 408 31.27 -12.93 5.62
CA VAL A 408 30.04 -12.54 6.31
C VAL A 408 29.08 -11.96 5.29
N ILE A 409 27.84 -12.47 5.28
CA ILE A 409 26.77 -11.95 4.43
C ILE A 409 25.76 -11.23 5.30
N THR A 410 25.55 -9.95 5.02
CA THR A 410 24.57 -9.11 5.72
C THR A 410 23.47 -8.65 4.78
N LEU A 411 22.26 -8.50 5.30
CA LEU A 411 21.09 -8.03 4.57
C LEU A 411 20.40 -6.91 5.34
N THR A 412 19.99 -5.86 4.64
CA THR A 412 19.19 -4.76 5.20
C THR A 412 17.97 -4.55 4.31
N PRO A 413 16.80 -5.10 4.66
CA PRO A 413 15.58 -4.88 3.92
C PRO A 413 14.91 -3.57 4.36
N LEU A 414 14.43 -2.76 3.43
CA LEU A 414 13.82 -1.46 3.65
C LEU A 414 12.53 -1.35 2.84
N ILE A 415 11.41 -1.13 3.52
CA ILE A 415 10.13 -0.82 2.86
C ILE A 415 10.24 0.58 2.26
N LYS A 416 10.11 0.68 0.94
CA LYS A 416 9.95 1.96 0.25
C LYS A 416 8.48 2.32 0.29
N LYS A 417 8.19 3.42 0.98
CA LYS A 417 6.87 4.03 0.97
C LYS A 417 6.66 4.69 -0.38
N SER A 418 5.41 4.70 -0.85
CA SER A 418 5.04 5.48 -2.03
C SER A 418 5.43 6.94 -1.80
N GLU A 419 5.79 7.68 -2.86
CA GLU A 419 6.05 9.14 -2.76
C GLU A 419 4.89 9.87 -2.06
N LEU A 420 3.66 9.37 -2.26
CA LEU A 420 2.46 9.87 -1.61
C LEU A 420 2.43 9.61 -0.10
N GLU A 421 2.79 8.40 0.34
CA GLU A 421 2.86 8.04 1.77
C GLU A 421 4.00 8.76 2.49
N THR A 422 5.12 8.95 1.80
CA THR A 422 6.28 9.71 2.33
C THR A 422 5.86 11.17 2.56
N ALA A 423 5.20 11.80 1.59
CA ALA A 423 4.66 13.14 1.72
C ALA A 423 3.58 13.24 2.82
N MET A 424 2.71 12.23 2.95
CA MET A 424 1.68 12.17 3.99
C MET A 424 2.27 11.98 5.40
N GLN A 425 3.35 11.20 5.52
CA GLN A 425 4.01 10.94 6.79
C GLN A 425 4.89 12.11 7.23
N GLU A 426 5.58 12.77 6.30
CA GLU A 426 6.23 14.06 6.52
C GLU A 426 5.20 15.13 6.95
N ALA A 427 4.01 15.14 6.34
CA ALA A 427 2.91 16.02 6.74
C ALA A 427 2.33 15.66 8.13
N ALA A 428 2.25 14.38 8.48
CA ALA A 428 1.78 13.92 9.79
C ALA A 428 2.79 14.21 10.91
N GLU A 429 4.09 14.03 10.65
CA GLU A 429 5.17 14.39 11.58
C GLU A 429 5.32 15.91 11.74
N ALA A 430 5.05 16.68 10.67
CA ALA A 430 4.95 18.13 10.74
C ALA A 430 3.74 18.60 11.57
N SER A 431 2.65 17.83 11.58
CA SER A 431 1.43 18.12 12.36
C SER A 431 1.58 17.76 13.86
N GLY A 432 2.39 16.75 14.20
CA GLY A 432 2.58 16.27 15.58
C GLY A 432 3.46 17.16 16.48
N LYS A 433 4.23 18.10 15.93
CA LYS A 433 4.98 19.10 16.71
C LYS A 433 4.23 20.42 16.76
N VAL A 434 3.28 20.52 17.68
CA VAL A 434 2.79 21.83 18.12
C VAL A 434 3.90 22.52 18.92
N THR A 435 4.77 23.23 18.21
CA THR A 435 5.54 24.34 18.76
C THR A 435 5.21 25.58 17.94
N VAL A 436 4.67 26.55 18.67
CA VAL A 436 4.27 27.89 18.21
C VAL A 436 5.30 28.49 17.25
N GLY A 437 4.85 28.74 16.03
CA GLY A 437 5.43 29.66 15.07
C GLY A 437 6.77 29.27 14.43
N LYS A 438 6.73 28.68 13.23
CA LYS A 438 7.71 28.93 12.15
C LYS A 438 7.10 28.58 10.78
N PRO A 439 7.64 29.17 9.69
CA PRO A 439 6.86 29.62 8.54
C PRO A 439 6.58 28.49 7.54
N ILE A 440 5.60 28.76 6.67
CA ILE A 440 5.29 27.99 5.47
C ILE A 440 6.60 27.69 4.72
N ILE A 441 6.96 26.41 4.57
CA ILE A 441 8.13 25.99 3.79
C ILE A 441 7.74 26.08 2.31
N TYR A 442 8.30 27.07 1.63
CA TYR A 442 8.14 27.20 0.18
C TYR A 442 9.17 26.33 -0.55
N PRO A 443 8.80 25.76 -1.73
CA PRO A 443 9.73 25.10 -2.65
C PRO A 443 11.05 25.87 -2.85
N ASP A 444 12.17 25.19 -3.09
CA ASP A 444 13.51 25.81 -3.21
C ASP A 444 13.62 26.96 -4.22
N TYR A 445 12.74 27.04 -5.22
CA TYR A 445 12.69 28.16 -6.17
C TYR A 445 12.05 29.44 -5.61
N LEU A 446 11.36 29.37 -4.47
CA LEU A 446 10.73 30.50 -3.77
C LEU A 446 11.60 31.06 -2.64
N GLN A 447 12.76 30.47 -2.36
CA GLN A 447 13.65 30.87 -1.26
C GLN A 447 14.73 31.90 -1.68
N LYS A 448 14.67 32.43 -2.91
CA LYS A 448 15.63 33.42 -3.42
C LYS A 448 14.99 34.81 -3.43
N ASP A 449 15.41 35.71 -2.55
CA ASP A 449 14.88 37.09 -2.44
C ASP A 449 14.95 37.84 -3.78
N THR A 450 13.85 37.81 -4.54
CA THR A 450 13.76 38.38 -5.88
C THR A 450 12.41 39.07 -6.03
N ILE A 451 12.35 40.22 -6.71
CA ILE A 451 11.12 41.00 -7.00
C ILE A 451 10.00 40.12 -7.59
N LEU A 452 10.38 39.06 -8.32
CA LEU A 452 9.48 38.06 -8.88
C LEU A 452 8.71 37.25 -7.81
N ASN A 453 9.34 36.94 -6.67
CA ASN A 453 8.72 36.14 -5.61
C ASN A 453 7.63 36.93 -4.88
N ASP A 454 7.86 38.22 -4.59
CA ASP A 454 6.85 39.11 -4.02
C ASP A 454 5.63 39.25 -4.93
N TYR A 455 5.88 39.32 -6.23
CA TYR A 455 4.83 39.36 -7.25
C TYR A 455 4.01 38.05 -7.28
N ILE A 456 4.68 36.89 -7.28
CA ILE A 456 4.03 35.57 -7.24
C ILE A 456 3.19 35.40 -5.95
N LEU A 457 3.75 35.76 -4.79
CA LEU A 457 3.06 35.68 -3.50
C LEU A 457 1.80 36.56 -3.47
N ARG A 458 1.86 37.74 -4.10
CA ARG A 458 0.71 38.64 -4.23
C ARG A 458 -0.40 38.02 -5.07
N ILE A 459 -0.07 37.42 -6.20
CA ILE A 459 -1.04 36.71 -7.06
C ILE A 459 -1.67 35.53 -6.32
N GLN A 460 -0.84 34.72 -5.65
CA GLN A 460 -1.30 33.58 -4.87
C GLN A 460 -2.31 34.02 -3.80
N ARG A 461 -1.98 35.08 -3.05
CA ARG A 461 -2.88 35.62 -2.01
C ARG A 461 -4.22 36.08 -2.58
N MET A 462 -4.23 36.73 -3.74
CA MET A 462 -5.47 37.16 -4.40
C MET A 462 -6.34 35.96 -4.79
N ILE A 463 -5.74 34.91 -5.36
CA ILE A 463 -6.46 33.69 -5.72
C ILE A 463 -7.02 33.03 -4.47
N PHE A 464 -6.22 32.79 -3.45
CA PHE A 464 -6.67 32.16 -2.21
C PHE A 464 -7.83 32.91 -1.54
N GLN A 465 -7.81 34.24 -1.54
CA GLN A 465 -8.90 35.05 -0.96
C GLN A 465 -10.22 34.98 -1.76
N SER A 466 -10.16 34.60 -3.04
CA SER A 466 -11.32 34.44 -3.92
C SER A 466 -11.90 33.02 -3.94
N LEU A 467 -11.16 32.04 -3.41
CA LEU A 467 -11.57 30.65 -3.44
C LEU A 467 -12.68 30.41 -2.41
N ASN A 468 -13.80 29.87 -2.89
CA ASN A 468 -14.87 29.37 -2.05
C ASN A 468 -14.90 27.86 -2.11
N TYR A 469 -15.28 27.23 -1.00
CA TYR A 469 -15.52 25.80 -0.97
C TYR A 469 -16.81 25.47 -1.73
N PRO A 470 -16.77 24.61 -2.78
CA PRO A 470 -17.98 24.24 -3.50
C PRO A 470 -18.99 23.54 -2.60
N ARG A 471 -20.26 23.97 -2.64
CA ARG A 471 -21.33 23.43 -1.77
C ARG A 471 -21.50 21.91 -1.89
N LEU A 472 -21.43 21.37 -3.10
CA LEU A 472 -21.48 19.92 -3.35
C LEU A 472 -20.33 19.18 -2.66
N ALA A 473 -19.15 19.79 -2.61
CA ALA A 473 -18.00 19.22 -1.94
C ALA A 473 -18.09 19.36 -0.41
N GLN A 474 -18.71 20.42 0.11
CA GLN A 474 -19.00 20.56 1.54
C GLN A 474 -19.98 19.49 2.03
N GLU A 475 -21.08 19.29 1.30
CA GLU A 475 -22.12 18.31 1.62
C GLU A 475 -21.58 16.86 1.53
N ALA A 476 -20.60 16.62 0.66
CA ALA A 476 -19.96 15.32 0.47
C ALA A 476 -18.68 15.12 1.31
N GLY A 477 -18.25 16.13 2.07
CA GLY A 477 -17.02 16.09 2.88
C GLY A 477 -15.73 15.87 2.07
N TRP A 478 -15.74 16.15 0.76
CA TRP A 478 -14.58 15.95 -0.11
C TRP A 478 -13.47 16.91 0.27
N GLN A 479 -12.22 16.46 0.24
CA GLN A 479 -11.03 17.29 0.40
C GLN A 479 -10.06 16.94 -0.73
N GLY A 480 -9.20 17.87 -1.14
CA GLY A 480 -8.31 17.62 -2.27
C GLY A 480 -7.23 18.68 -2.42
N ALA A 481 -6.10 18.26 -3.01
CA ALA A 481 -4.99 19.13 -3.36
C ALA A 481 -4.79 19.14 -4.87
N MET A 482 -4.53 20.30 -5.45
CA MET A 482 -4.29 20.46 -6.89
C MET A 482 -3.21 21.50 -7.16
N THR A 483 -2.69 21.51 -8.37
CA THR A 483 -1.77 22.55 -8.84
C THR A 483 -2.39 23.32 -10.02
N LEU A 484 -2.66 24.61 -9.80
CA LEU A 484 -3.12 25.54 -10.83
C LEU A 484 -1.90 26.10 -11.57
N LYS A 485 -1.89 25.98 -12.89
CA LYS A 485 -0.87 26.54 -13.78
C LYS A 485 -1.45 27.71 -14.55
N LEU A 486 -0.96 28.91 -14.28
CA LEU A 486 -1.48 30.18 -14.78
C LEU A 486 -0.40 30.92 -15.58
N ARG A 487 -0.72 31.36 -16.80
CA ARG A 487 0.15 32.20 -17.64
C ARG A 487 -0.39 33.62 -17.65
N ILE A 488 0.38 34.58 -17.15
CA ILE A 488 -0.03 35.98 -16.99
C ILE A 488 0.88 36.86 -17.85
N SER A 489 0.32 37.81 -18.59
CA SER A 489 1.10 38.80 -19.36
C SER A 489 1.70 39.89 -18.47
N HIS A 490 2.65 40.66 -19.00
CA HIS A 490 3.19 41.84 -18.31
C HIS A 490 2.13 42.89 -17.90
N THR A 491 0.99 42.93 -18.59
CA THR A 491 -0.16 43.80 -18.27
C THR A 491 -1.06 43.22 -17.17
N GLY A 492 -0.84 41.97 -16.75
CA GLY A 492 -1.65 41.27 -15.76
C GLY A 492 -2.79 40.43 -16.34
N GLU A 493 -2.94 40.35 -17.66
CA GLU A 493 -3.99 39.54 -18.28
C GLU A 493 -3.67 38.04 -18.22
N VAL A 494 -4.68 37.21 -17.98
CA VAL A 494 -4.53 35.76 -18.05
C VAL A 494 -4.51 35.31 -19.51
N VAL A 495 -3.34 34.85 -19.96
CA VAL A 495 -3.11 34.31 -21.31
C VAL A 495 -3.56 32.85 -21.39
N ASP A 496 -3.28 32.06 -20.35
CA ASP A 496 -3.68 30.65 -20.25
C ASP A 496 -3.88 30.24 -18.78
N SER A 497 -4.77 29.28 -18.53
CA SER A 497 -5.00 28.71 -17.20
C SER A 497 -5.41 27.25 -17.32
N ARG A 498 -4.71 26.36 -16.62
CA ARG A 498 -4.99 24.92 -16.62
C ARG A 498 -4.62 24.29 -15.29
N ILE A 499 -5.20 23.14 -15.00
CA ILE A 499 -4.80 22.32 -13.87
C ILE A 499 -3.69 21.38 -14.34
N SER A 500 -2.51 21.44 -13.72
CA SER A 500 -1.40 20.53 -14.03
C SER A 500 -1.50 19.22 -13.26
N GLU A 501 -2.04 19.27 -12.05
CA GLU A 501 -2.31 18.12 -11.17
C GLU A 501 -3.72 18.27 -10.62
N SER A 502 -4.61 17.33 -10.96
CA SER A 502 -6.03 17.38 -10.57
C SER A 502 -6.21 17.02 -9.10
N SER A 503 -7.21 17.63 -8.45
CA SER A 503 -7.64 17.26 -7.10
C SER A 503 -8.33 15.90 -7.00
N GLY A 504 -8.58 15.22 -8.13
CA GLY A 504 -9.44 14.04 -8.21
C GLY A 504 -10.93 14.38 -8.24
N TYR A 505 -11.31 15.65 -8.03
CA TYR A 505 -12.69 16.12 -8.07
C TYR A 505 -12.87 17.28 -9.02
N ILE A 506 -13.63 17.05 -10.10
CA ILE A 506 -13.89 18.07 -11.13
C ILE A 506 -14.53 19.36 -10.59
N SER A 507 -15.25 19.28 -9.46
CA SER A 507 -15.85 20.45 -8.82
C SER A 507 -14.82 21.41 -8.24
N PHE A 508 -13.71 20.90 -7.70
CA PHE A 508 -12.66 21.76 -7.16
C PHE A 508 -11.84 22.36 -8.30
N ASP A 509 -11.46 21.53 -9.28
CA ASP A 509 -10.68 21.95 -10.44
C ASP A 509 -11.39 23.09 -11.21
N ASN A 510 -12.69 22.94 -11.46
CA ASN A 510 -13.50 23.98 -12.12
C ASN A 510 -13.66 25.25 -11.26
N SER A 511 -13.80 25.10 -9.95
CA SER A 511 -13.94 26.25 -9.03
C SER A 511 -12.68 27.11 -9.04
N VAL A 512 -11.51 26.48 -8.96
CA VAL A 512 -10.20 27.14 -9.01
C VAL A 512 -9.95 27.82 -10.35
N LEU A 513 -10.21 27.13 -11.47
CA LEU A 513 -10.07 27.72 -12.80
C LEU A 513 -10.99 28.93 -13.00
N THR A 514 -12.22 28.84 -12.50
CA THR A 514 -13.20 29.94 -12.60
C THR A 514 -12.76 31.13 -11.76
N ALA A 515 -12.33 30.90 -10.53
CA ALA A 515 -11.85 31.95 -9.63
C ALA A 515 -10.59 32.65 -10.19
N ALA A 516 -9.63 31.88 -10.68
CA ALA A 516 -8.40 32.42 -11.25
C ALA A 516 -8.63 33.26 -12.51
N LYS A 517 -9.58 32.87 -13.37
CA LYS A 517 -9.98 33.65 -14.55
C LYS A 517 -10.78 34.90 -14.16
N ALA A 518 -11.65 34.80 -13.17
CA ALA A 518 -12.48 35.91 -12.70
C ALA A 518 -11.66 37.07 -12.09
N LEU A 519 -10.46 36.78 -11.59
CA LEU A 519 -9.53 37.78 -11.06
C LEU A 519 -8.72 38.51 -12.14
N SER A 520 -8.81 38.11 -13.41
CA SER A 520 -8.11 38.81 -14.50
C SER A 520 -8.71 40.20 -14.73
N PRO A 521 -7.91 41.27 -14.85
CA PRO A 521 -6.44 41.28 -14.83
C PRO A 521 -5.83 41.33 -13.41
N TYR A 522 -4.74 40.59 -13.23
CA TYR A 522 -3.84 40.66 -12.08
C TYR A 522 -3.04 41.98 -12.07
N PRO A 523 -2.34 42.32 -10.98
CA PRO A 523 -1.44 43.47 -10.96
C PRO A 523 -0.41 43.38 -12.09
N PRO A 524 -0.03 44.49 -12.76
CA PRO A 524 1.02 44.45 -13.78
C PRO A 524 2.38 44.10 -13.17
N PHE A 525 3.32 43.65 -14.00
CA PHE A 525 4.64 43.26 -13.53
C PHE A 525 5.38 44.46 -12.91
N PRO A 526 5.99 44.30 -11.72
CA PRO A 526 6.79 45.35 -11.10
C PRO A 526 8.01 45.75 -11.96
N MET A 527 8.44 47.01 -11.83
CA MET A 527 9.65 47.51 -12.47
C MET A 527 10.86 46.65 -12.08
N GLY A 528 11.52 46.04 -13.07
CA GLY A 528 12.64 45.10 -12.87
C GLY A 528 12.39 43.67 -13.37
N ILE A 529 11.20 43.37 -13.90
CA ILE A 529 10.90 42.09 -14.57
C ILE A 529 10.74 42.35 -16.08
N ASP A 530 11.77 42.02 -16.86
CA ASP A 530 11.78 42.14 -18.32
C ASP A 530 11.23 40.84 -18.98
N LEU A 531 9.99 40.47 -18.67
CA LEU A 531 9.30 39.32 -19.26
C LEU A 531 7.99 39.76 -19.93
N GLU A 532 7.68 39.23 -21.11
CA GLU A 532 6.40 39.50 -21.80
C GLU A 532 5.23 38.76 -21.12
N ASP A 533 5.48 37.55 -20.63
CA ASP A 533 4.58 36.75 -19.82
C ASP A 533 5.31 35.85 -18.81
N LEU A 534 4.56 35.33 -17.84
CA LEU A 534 5.06 34.51 -16.73
C LEU A 534 4.14 33.32 -16.47
N TRP A 535 4.73 32.13 -16.37
CA TRP A 535 4.04 30.95 -15.83
C TRP A 535 4.18 30.91 -14.31
N VAL A 536 3.05 30.74 -13.62
CA VAL A 536 2.97 30.61 -12.17
C VAL A 536 2.25 29.31 -11.84
N ASP A 537 2.92 28.44 -11.08
CA ASP A 537 2.36 27.20 -10.57
C ASP A 537 1.94 27.44 -9.10
N ILE A 538 0.66 27.22 -8.81
CA ILE A 538 0.02 27.58 -7.53
C ILE A 538 -0.61 26.32 -6.92
N PRO A 539 -0.02 25.76 -5.86
CA PRO A 539 -0.60 24.63 -5.16
C PRO A 539 -1.80 25.10 -4.31
N ILE A 540 -2.94 24.45 -4.44
CA ILE A 540 -4.19 24.78 -3.74
C ILE A 540 -4.70 23.54 -3.02
N VAL A 541 -5.08 23.69 -1.74
CA VAL A 541 -5.63 22.60 -0.93
C VAL A 541 -6.97 23.03 -0.34
N TYR A 542 -8.02 22.25 -0.62
CA TYR A 542 -9.30 22.35 0.08
C TYR A 542 -9.29 21.41 1.29
N LYS A 543 -9.43 21.97 2.49
CA LYS A 543 -9.62 21.24 3.75
C LYS A 543 -10.87 21.78 4.45
N MET A 544 -11.64 20.89 5.07
CA MET A 544 -12.72 21.31 5.97
C MET A 544 -12.10 21.62 7.33
N ASP A 545 -12.37 22.83 7.85
CA ASP A 545 -12.13 23.13 9.25
C ASP A 545 -13.21 22.41 10.06
N TYR A 546 -12.78 21.53 10.98
CA TYR A 546 -13.67 20.82 11.92
C TYR A 546 -13.89 21.63 13.19
#